data_AF-A0A967VNK8-F1
#
_entry.id   AF-A0A967VNK8-F1
#
_cell.length_a   1.000
_cell.length_b   1.000
_cell.length_c   1.000
_cell.angle_alpha   90.00
_cell.angle_beta   90.00
_cell.angle_gamma   90.00
#
_symmetry.space_group_name_H-M   'P 1'
#
loop_
_entity.id
_entity.type
_entity.pdbx_description
1 polymer ?
#
loop_
_entity_poly.entity_id
_entity_poly.type
_entity_poly.pdbx_seq_one_letter_code
_entity_poly.pdbx_strand_id
1 'polypeptide(L)' 'MTAAGTVPPARVLVLGAGVAGLQAIATARRLGAVVSAYDVRSAAAEEVRSLGAQFIELDLPTLEGA' A
#
# COMPACT_ATOMS: atom_id res chain seq x y z
N MET A 1 21.68 -4.17 -4.14
CA MET A 1 23.12 -3.88 -4.00
C MET A 1 23.82 -4.38 -5.25
N THR A 2 24.69 -3.56 -5.84
CA THR A 2 25.48 -3.93 -7.03
C THR A 2 26.91 -3.43 -6.86
N ALA A 3 27.81 -3.79 -7.78
CA ALA A 3 29.18 -3.28 -7.79
C ALA A 3 29.26 -1.74 -7.93
N ALA A 4 28.26 -1.12 -8.57
CA ALA A 4 28.17 0.33 -8.73
C ALA A 4 27.59 1.06 -7.50
N GLY A 5 27.21 0.32 -6.46
CA GLY A 5 26.58 0.84 -5.25
C GLY A 5 25.16 0.33 -5.02
N THR A 6 24.46 1.00 -4.12
CA THR A 6 23.11 0.63 -3.66
C THR A 6 22.11 1.69 -4.09
N VAL A 7 21.11 1.29 -4.88
CA VAL A 7 19.94 2.10 -5.18
C VAL A 7 18.83 1.73 -4.19
N PRO A 8 18.19 2.71 -3.50
CA PRO A 8 17.09 2.42 -2.60
C PRO A 8 15.85 1.95 -3.38
N PRO A 9 14.96 1.15 -2.75
CA PRO A 9 13.71 0.75 -3.38
C PRO A 9 12.81 1.95 -3.65
N ALA A 10 11.96 1.85 -4.69
CA ALA A 10 10.94 2.85 -4.95
C ALA A 10 9.93 2.91 -3.79
N ARG A 11 9.43 4.12 -3.50
CA ARG A 11 8.31 4.35 -2.57
C ARG A 11 7.03 4.58 -3.36
N VAL A 12 6.01 3.77 -3.10
CA VAL A 12 4.73 3.83 -3.83
C VAL A 12 3.61 4.11 -2.83
N LEU A 13 2.77 5.10 -3.16
CA LEU A 13 1.52 5.38 -2.47
C LEU A 13 0.36 4.94 -3.36
N VAL A 14 -0.53 4.10 -2.82
CA VAL A 14 -1.78 3.70 -3.48
C VAL A 14 -2.96 4.33 -2.74
N LEU A 15 -3.77 5.11 -3.46
CA LEU A 15 -4.98 5.74 -2.93
C LEU A 15 -6.19 4.96 -3.43
N GLY A 16 -6.93 4.35 -2.50
CA GLY A 16 -8.00 3.40 -2.75
C GLY A 16 -7.50 1.96 -2.77
N ALA A 17 -8.11 1.11 -1.94
CA ALA A 17 -7.83 -0.31 -1.77
C ALA A 17 -9.08 -1.15 -2.12
N GLY A 18 -9.65 -0.90 -3.30
CA GLY A 18 -10.54 -1.85 -3.97
C GLY A 18 -9.73 -2.87 -4.80
N VAL A 19 -10.39 -3.62 -5.68
CA VAL A 19 -9.75 -4.68 -6.50
C VAL A 19 -8.50 -4.18 -7.25
N ALA A 20 -8.60 -3.03 -7.93
CA ALA A 20 -7.47 -2.45 -8.65
C ALA A 20 -6.34 -2.00 -7.71
N GLY A 21 -6.69 -1.39 -6.58
CA GLY A 21 -5.74 -0.93 -5.57
C GLY A 21 -4.96 -2.08 -4.95
N LEU A 22 -5.63 -3.15 -4.55
CA LEU A 22 -5.00 -4.35 -3.99
C LEU A 22 -4.08 -5.03 -5.01
N GLN A 23 -4.47 -5.09 -6.29
CA GLN A 23 -3.59 -5.60 -7.34
C GLN A 23 -2.35 -4.72 -7.57
N ALA A 24 -2.52 -3.39 -7.54
CA ALA A 24 -1.41 -2.45 -7.63
C ALA A 24 -0.42 -2.62 -6.46
N ILE A 25 -0.95 -2.77 -5.24
CA ILE A 25 -0.16 -3.04 -4.02
C ILE A 25 0.63 -4.34 -4.18
N ALA A 26 -0.04 -5.44 -4.52
CA ALA A 26 0.60 -6.74 -4.65
C ALA A 26 1.70 -6.73 -5.72
N THR A 27 1.44 -6.08 -6.87
CA THR A 27 2.40 -5.96 -7.96
C THR A 27 3.60 -5.11 -7.57
N ALA A 28 3.39 -3.93 -6.98
CA ALA A 28 4.48 -3.05 -6.55
C ALA A 28 5.36 -3.71 -5.47
N ARG A 29 4.75 -4.45 -4.52
CA ARG A 29 5.48 -5.23 -3.51
C ARG A 29 6.34 -6.33 -4.15
N ARG A 30 5.81 -7.07 -5.13
CA ARG A 30 6.56 -8.10 -5.87
C ARG A 30 7.75 -7.51 -6.64
N LEU A 31 7.64 -6.27 -7.11
CA LEU A 31 8.74 -5.53 -7.75
C LEU A 31 9.77 -4.97 -6.75
N GLY A 32 9.58 -5.17 -5.44
CA GLY A 32 10.51 -4.75 -4.40
C GLY A 32 10.29 -3.33 -3.87
N ALA A 33 9.15 -2.70 -4.19
CA ALA A 33 8.83 -1.38 -3.67
C ALA A 33 8.43 -1.39 -2.19
N VAL A 34 8.71 -0.28 -1.51
CA VAL A 34 8.09 0.04 -0.21
C VAL A 34 6.75 0.68 -0.51
N VAL A 35 5.66 -0.01 -0.16
CA VAL A 35 4.30 0.41 -0.52
C VAL A 35 3.55 0.84 0.74
N SER A 36 2.95 2.01 0.67
CA SER A 36 1.93 2.49 1.61
C SER A 36 0.61 2.68 0.88
N ALA A 37 -0.52 2.45 1.55
CA ALA A 37 -1.83 2.64 0.96
C ALA A 37 -2.80 3.31 1.93
N TYR A 38 -3.75 4.05 1.38
CA TYR A 38 -4.84 4.67 2.12
C TYR A 38 -6.17 4.32 1.44
N ASP A 39 -7.19 4.05 2.23
CA ASP A 39 -8.59 3.97 1.79
C ASP A 39 -9.44 4.67 2.86
N VAL A 40 -10.55 5.26 2.44
CA VAL A 40 -11.50 5.93 3.35
C VAL A 40 -12.26 4.94 4.24
N ARG A 41 -12.29 3.67 3.85
CA ARG A 41 -12.94 2.57 4.58
C ARG A 41 -11.94 1.89 5.50
N SER A 42 -12.30 1.75 6.77
CA SER A 42 -11.49 1.06 7.79
C SER A 42 -11.29 -0.43 7.46
N ALA A 43 -12.28 -1.07 6.82
CA ALA A 43 -12.25 -2.49 6.44
C ALA A 43 -11.08 -2.86 5.52
N ALA A 44 -10.60 -1.92 4.68
CA ALA A 44 -9.51 -2.20 3.75
C ALA A 44 -8.14 -2.30 4.44
N ALA A 45 -8.01 -1.88 5.70
CA ALA A 45 -6.73 -1.85 6.40
C ALA A 45 -6.13 -3.26 6.59
N GLU A 46 -6.96 -4.26 6.89
CA GLU A 46 -6.51 -5.64 7.03
C GLU A 46 -6.01 -6.21 5.70
N GLU A 47 -6.75 -5.99 4.62
CA GLU A 47 -6.39 -6.44 3.27
C GLU A 47 -5.05 -5.83 2.81
N VAL A 48 -4.88 -4.51 3.00
CA VAL A 48 -3.63 -3.80 2.69
C VAL A 48 -2.44 -4.39 3.47
N ARG A 49 -2.61 -4.61 4.78
CA ARG A 49 -1.56 -5.19 5.63
C ARG A 49 -1.25 -6.64 5.24
N SER A 50 -2.25 -7.43 4.84
CA SER A 50 -2.07 -8.82 4.37
C SER A 50 -1.17 -8.93 3.15
N LEU A 51 -1.16 -7.90 2.28
CA LEU A 51 -0.30 -7.81 1.10
C LEU A 51 1.11 -7.25 1.42
N GLY A 52 1.39 -6.95 2.69
CA GLY A 52 2.68 -6.45 3.17
C GLY A 52 2.89 -4.96 2.92
N ALA A 53 1.84 -4.18 2.67
CA ALA A 53 1.91 -2.72 2.58
C ALA A 53 1.52 -2.06 3.91
N GLN A 54 1.99 -0.83 4.12
CA GLN A 54 1.61 -0.03 5.28
C GLN A 54 0.28 0.68 5.02
N PHE A 55 -0.74 0.42 5.84
CA PHE A 55 -1.95 1.24 5.83
C PHE A 55 -1.70 2.59 6.49
N ILE A 56 -2.09 3.68 5.84
CA ILE A 56 -1.97 5.03 6.38
C ILE A 56 -3.23 5.32 7.20
N GLU A 57 -3.04 5.61 8.48
CA GLU A 57 -4.12 6.10 9.34
C GLU A 57 -4.08 7.63 9.35
N LEU A 58 -5.24 8.24 9.09
CA LEU A 58 -5.43 9.68 9.16
C LEU A 58 -6.40 9.96 10.32
N ASP A 59 -6.20 11.08 11.01
CA ASP A 59 -7.12 11.58 12.02
C ASP A 59 -8.34 12.24 11.35
N LEU A 60 -9.11 11.42 10.63
CA LEU A 60 -10.29 11.80 9.87
C LEU A 60 -11.40 10.75 10.12
N PRO A 61 -12.68 11.16 10.07
CA PRO A 61 -13.79 10.21 10.13
C PRO A 61 -13.68 9.15 9.03
N THR A 62 -13.70 7.88 9.41
CA THR A 62 -13.72 6.75 8.47
C THR A 62 -15.13 6.48 7.99
N LEU A 63 -15.27 6.04 6.74
CA LEU A 63 -16.56 5.56 6.23
C LEU A 63 -16.80 4.13 6.70
N GLU A 64 -17.93 3.90 7.36
CA GLU A 64 -18.43 2.54 7.65
C GLU A 64 -19.23 2.05 6.44
N GLY A 65 -18.70 1.05 5.73
CA GLY A 65 -19.42 0.12 4.84
C GLY A 65 -20.24 0.71 3.68
N ALA A 66 -19.90 0.30 2.45
CA ALA A 66 -20.84 0.19 1.33
C ALA A 66 -21.00 -1.29 0.98
#